data_AF-A0AAW4L9Z6-F1
#
_entry.id   AF-A0AAW4L9Z6-F1
#
_cell.length_a   1.000
_cell.length_b   1.000
_cell.length_c   1.000
_cell.angle_alpha   90.00
_cell.angle_beta   90.00
_cell.angle_gamma   90.00
#
_symmetry.space_group_name_H-M   'P 1'
#
loop_
_entity.id
_entity.type
_entity.pdbx_description
1 polymer ?
#
loop_
_entity_poly.entity_id
_entity_poly.type
_entity_poly.pdbx_seq_one_letter_code
_entity_poly.pdbx_strand_id
1 'polypeptide(L)'
;MTGNNEIFALTAYGLITVVIVGVLLAAAWWLGAKTGNKNKDLPYESGIIPSGSARIAQYIPFYLVAIFFIVFDVETAFILSWATVWDLLGLSGMIHISFFIVALLLGLVWVWLKGGLDWGPSKNYQFKVQSSKLPDAQPRTTNLEPRT
;
A
#
# COMPACT_ATOMS: atom_id res chain seq x y z
N MET A 1 -2.06 1.32 40.72
CA MET A 1 -1.48 -0.02 40.96
C MET A 1 -2.58 -1.06 40.71
N THR A 2 -2.78 -1.43 39.45
CA THR A 2 -3.71 -2.48 38.97
C THR A 2 -3.03 -3.16 37.76
N GLY A 3 -1.79 -3.60 37.93
CA GLY A 3 -0.91 -3.96 36.80
C GLY A 3 -1.11 -5.37 36.26
N ASN A 4 -1.40 -6.35 37.13
CA ASN A 4 -1.34 -7.76 36.73
C ASN A 4 -2.70 -8.29 36.23
N ASN A 5 -3.79 -7.82 36.82
CA ASN A 5 -5.16 -8.21 36.43
C ASN A 5 -5.55 -7.62 35.07
N GLU A 6 -5.17 -6.38 34.78
CA GLU A 6 -5.46 -5.72 33.49
C GLU A 6 -4.69 -6.38 32.33
N ILE A 7 -3.40 -6.68 32.53
CA ILE A 7 -2.60 -7.39 31.53
C ILE A 7 -3.12 -8.80 31.31
N PHE A 8 -3.53 -9.50 32.39
CA PHE A 8 -4.18 -10.80 32.27
C PHE A 8 -5.50 -10.71 31.50
N ALA A 9 -6.33 -9.69 31.77
CA ALA A 9 -7.59 -9.47 31.07
C ALA A 9 -7.39 -9.19 29.58
N LEU A 10 -6.44 -8.33 29.22
CA LEU A 10 -6.09 -8.02 27.82
C LEU A 10 -5.55 -9.26 27.09
N THR A 11 -4.70 -10.03 27.75
CA THR A 11 -4.13 -11.26 27.19
C THR A 11 -5.22 -12.32 27.00
N ALA A 12 -6.09 -12.51 28.00
CA ALA A 12 -7.21 -13.43 27.92
C ALA A 12 -8.17 -13.04 26.81
N TYR A 13 -8.51 -11.76 26.69
CA TYR A 13 -9.36 -11.25 25.61
C TYR A 13 -8.75 -11.55 24.23
N GLY A 14 -7.48 -11.19 24.00
CA GLY A 14 -6.80 -11.46 22.75
C GLY A 14 -6.75 -12.95 22.40
N LEU A 15 -6.47 -13.80 23.40
CA LEU A 15 -6.44 -15.25 23.22
C LEU A 15 -7.82 -15.80 22.84
N ILE A 16 -8.87 -15.38 23.56
CA ILE A 16 -10.25 -15.79 23.28
C ILE A 16 -10.66 -15.36 21.87
N THR A 17 -10.32 -14.13 21.44
CA THR A 17 -10.60 -13.67 20.07
C THR A 17 -9.93 -14.56 19.02
N VAL A 18 -8.65 -14.87 19.19
CA VAL A 18 -7.91 -15.76 18.27
C VAL A 18 -8.52 -17.16 18.24
N VAL A 19 -8.89 -17.71 19.39
CA VAL A 19 -9.54 -19.03 19.50
C VAL A 19 -10.89 -19.03 18.78
N ILE A 20 -11.74 -18.02 19.00
CA ILE A 20 -13.05 -17.91 18.36
C ILE A 20 -12.89 -17.81 16.84
N VAL A 21 -12.00 -16.93 16.35
CA VAL A 21 -11.73 -16.80 14.91
C VAL A 21 -11.21 -18.12 14.34
N GLY A 22 -10.31 -18.80 15.04
CA GLY A 22 -9.80 -20.11 14.65
C GLY A 22 -10.89 -21.18 14.57
N VAL A 23 -11.79 -21.24 15.55
CA VAL A 23 -12.93 -22.16 15.56
C VAL A 23 -13.88 -21.87 14.41
N LEU A 24 -14.18 -20.60 14.13
CA LEU A 24 -15.04 -20.20 13.01
C LEU A 24 -14.43 -20.59 11.66
N LEU A 25 -13.13 -20.36 11.46
CA LEU A 25 -12.43 -20.77 10.24
C LEU A 25 -12.39 -22.31 10.10
N ALA A 26 -12.14 -23.03 11.19
CA ALA A 26 -12.16 -24.50 11.19
C ALA A 26 -13.56 -25.05 10.91
N ALA A 27 -14.59 -24.46 11.52
CA ALA A 27 -15.99 -24.81 11.27
C ALA A 27 -16.38 -24.53 9.82
N ALA A 28 -16.01 -23.36 9.28
CA ALA A 28 -16.27 -23.02 7.87
C ALA A 28 -15.58 -23.99 6.91
N TRP A 29 -14.34 -24.40 7.21
CA TRP A 29 -13.63 -25.41 6.43
C TRP A 29 -14.25 -26.81 6.53
N TRP A 30 -14.75 -27.17 7.72
CA TRP A 30 -15.38 -28.47 7.96
C TRP A 30 -16.78 -28.59 7.34
N LEU A 31 -17.62 -27.54 7.47
CA LEU A 31 -18.97 -27.47 6.89
C LEU A 31 -18.95 -27.15 5.38
N GLY A 32 -17.88 -26.56 4.87
CA GLY A 32 -17.76 -26.18 3.47
C GLY A 32 -17.80 -27.39 2.53
N ALA A 33 -18.71 -27.36 1.55
CA ALA A 33 -18.78 -28.40 0.52
C ALA A 33 -17.51 -28.40 -0.34
N LYS A 34 -16.75 -29.50 -0.26
CA LYS A 34 -15.49 -29.70 -0.99
C LYS A 34 -15.74 -30.15 -2.44
N THR A 35 -16.41 -29.32 -3.23
CA THR A 35 -16.57 -29.56 -4.68
C THR A 35 -15.43 -28.88 -5.41
N GLY A 36 -14.48 -29.69 -5.91
CA GLY A 36 -13.39 -29.24 -6.79
C GLY A 36 -13.86 -29.24 -8.24
N ASN A 37 -13.82 -28.08 -8.89
CA ASN A 37 -14.05 -27.94 -10.32
C ASN A 37 -12.87 -27.14 -10.86
N LYS A 38 -12.24 -27.60 -11.96
CA LYS A 38 -11.11 -26.89 -12.59
C LYS A 38 -11.40 -25.42 -12.84
N ASN A 39 -12.65 -25.07 -13.13
CA ASN A 39 -13.06 -23.67 -13.36
C ASN A 39 -13.18 -22.84 -12.07
N LYS A 40 -13.38 -23.49 -10.92
CA LYS A 40 -13.48 -22.84 -9.60
C LYS A 40 -12.09 -22.51 -9.01
N ASP A 41 -11.08 -23.28 -9.41
CA ASP A 41 -9.70 -23.14 -8.93
C ASP A 41 -8.86 -22.18 -9.80
N LEU A 42 -9.42 -21.70 -10.92
CA LEU A 42 -8.78 -20.70 -11.78
C LEU A 42 -8.94 -19.30 -11.17
N PRO A 43 -7.88 -18.45 -11.19
CA PRO A 43 -7.99 -17.03 -10.88
C PRO A 43 -9.10 -16.36 -11.68
N TYR A 44 -9.92 -15.55 -11.02
CA TYR A 44 -11.01 -14.84 -11.66
C TYR A 44 -10.46 -13.68 -12.51
N GLU A 45 -10.65 -13.75 -13.81
CA GLU A 45 -10.25 -12.69 -14.74
C GLU A 45 -11.32 -12.43 -15.81
N SER A 46 -12.59 -12.34 -15.38
CA SER A 46 -13.74 -12.01 -16.24
C SER A 46 -13.88 -12.90 -17.49
N GLY A 47 -13.63 -14.21 -17.33
CA GLY A 47 -13.76 -15.21 -18.41
C GLY A 47 -12.51 -15.38 -19.29
N ILE A 48 -11.41 -14.68 -18.99
CA ILE A 48 -10.12 -14.87 -19.65
C ILE A 48 -9.34 -15.95 -18.88
N ILE A 49 -8.79 -16.91 -19.60
CA ILE A 49 -7.89 -17.92 -19.02
C ILE A 49 -6.57 -17.21 -18.73
N PRO A 50 -6.10 -17.19 -17.47
CA PRO A 50 -4.87 -16.50 -17.10
C PRO A 50 -3.72 -17.07 -17.93
N SER A 51 -3.09 -16.22 -18.73
CA SER A 51 -2.00 -16.60 -19.63
C SER A 51 -0.74 -15.82 -19.26
N GLY A 52 0.36 -16.55 -19.07
CA GLY A 52 1.67 -15.98 -18.74
C GLY A 52 1.94 -15.79 -17.24
N SER A 53 3.12 -15.24 -16.94
CA SER A 53 3.55 -14.94 -15.58
C SER A 53 2.96 -13.60 -15.14
N ALA A 54 2.18 -13.58 -14.06
CA ALA A 54 1.65 -12.36 -13.42
C ALA A 54 2.74 -11.48 -12.77
N ARG A 55 4.03 -11.82 -12.93
CA ARG A 55 5.18 -11.06 -12.45
C ARG A 55 5.59 -10.00 -13.47
N ILE A 56 4.67 -9.10 -13.79
CA ILE A 56 5.07 -7.82 -14.39
C ILE A 56 5.69 -6.99 -13.27
N ALA A 57 6.91 -6.51 -13.46
CA ALA A 57 7.55 -5.55 -12.56
C ALA A 57 6.80 -4.22 -12.70
N GLN A 58 5.65 -4.12 -12.06
CA GLN A 58 4.89 -2.89 -11.96
C GLN A 58 5.69 -1.91 -11.10
N TYR A 59 5.87 -0.68 -11.58
CA TYR A 59 6.44 0.39 -10.76
C TYR A 59 5.48 0.64 -9.61
N ILE A 60 5.88 0.24 -8.39
CA ILE A 60 5.06 0.31 -7.20
C ILE A 60 5.42 1.60 -6.44
N PRO A 61 4.60 2.66 -6.50
CA PRO A 61 4.82 3.86 -5.71
C PRO A 61 4.62 3.65 -4.19
N PHE A 62 4.06 2.49 -3.78
CA PHE A 62 3.81 2.15 -2.37
C PHE A 62 5.07 2.23 -1.48
N TYR A 63 6.27 2.06 -2.03
CA TYR A 63 7.52 2.14 -1.27
C TYR A 63 7.77 3.53 -0.66
N LEU A 64 7.49 4.62 -1.40
CA LEU A 64 7.67 5.97 -0.90
C LEU A 64 6.71 6.26 0.26
N VAL A 65 5.47 5.80 0.13
CA VAL A 65 4.46 5.90 1.20
C VAL A 65 4.87 5.09 2.43
N ALA A 66 5.43 3.88 2.23
CA ALA A 66 5.89 3.03 3.33
C ALA A 66 7.04 3.66 4.12
N ILE A 67 8.05 4.21 3.44
CA ILE A 67 9.13 4.93 4.14
C ILE A 67 8.58 6.15 4.88
N PHE A 68 7.71 6.94 4.23
CA PHE A 68 7.13 8.11 4.86
C PHE A 68 6.31 7.73 6.10
N PHE A 69 5.55 6.64 6.04
CA PHE A 69 4.81 6.09 7.18
C PHE A 69 5.75 5.71 8.33
N ILE A 70 6.86 5.01 8.06
CA ILE A 70 7.84 4.62 9.08
C ILE A 70 8.43 5.86 9.76
N VAL A 71 8.82 6.88 8.99
CA VAL A 71 9.37 8.11 9.57
C VAL A 71 8.31 8.85 10.39
N PHE A 72 7.09 9.00 9.85
CA PHE A 72 5.98 9.65 10.57
C PHE A 72 5.58 8.92 11.87
N ASP A 73 5.60 7.59 11.87
CA ASP A 73 5.31 6.75 13.03
C ASP A 73 6.32 6.97 14.16
N VAL A 74 7.62 6.97 13.81
CA VAL A 74 8.70 7.26 14.76
C VAL A 74 8.58 8.68 15.32
N GLU A 75 8.28 9.67 14.49
CA GLU A 75 8.07 11.05 14.93
C GLU A 75 6.87 11.20 15.87
N THR A 76 5.79 10.46 15.62
CA THR A 76 4.63 10.43 16.51
C THR A 76 4.98 9.84 17.88
N ALA A 77 5.85 8.83 17.94
CA ALA A 77 6.33 8.30 19.21
C ALA A 77 7.12 9.36 20.02
N PHE A 78 7.87 10.25 19.36
CA PHE A 78 8.52 11.39 20.04
C PHE A 78 7.53 12.42 20.55
N ILE A 79 6.49 12.75 19.76
CA ILE A 79 5.42 13.66 20.18
C ILE A 79 4.69 13.10 21.40
N LEU A 80 4.33 11.82 21.38
CA LEU A 80 3.67 11.15 22.50
C LEU A 80 4.57 11.13 23.75
N SER A 81 5.85 10.80 23.59
CA SER A 81 6.81 10.80 24.70
C SER A 81 6.91 12.17 25.35
N TRP A 82 7.03 13.23 24.56
CA TRP A 82 7.03 14.60 25.07
C TRP A 82 5.70 14.99 25.73
N ALA A 83 4.56 14.57 25.15
CA ALA A 83 3.23 14.88 25.71
C ALA A 83 3.05 14.31 27.12
N THR A 84 3.69 13.17 27.44
CA THR A 84 3.65 12.61 28.81
C THR A 84 4.42 13.43 29.85
N VAL A 85 5.36 14.29 29.44
CA VAL A 85 6.23 15.09 30.31
C VAL A 85 6.12 16.59 30.03
N TRP A 86 5.00 17.03 29.46
CA TRP A 86 4.75 18.42 29.11
C TRP A 86 5.03 19.38 30.28
N ASP A 87 4.65 19.00 31.49
CA ASP A 87 4.80 19.81 32.71
C ASP A 87 6.26 20.16 33.03
N LEU A 88 7.22 19.34 32.58
CA LEU A 88 8.65 19.52 32.83
C LEU A 88 9.33 20.33 31.71
N LEU A 89 8.91 20.15 30.46
CA LEU A 89 9.58 20.76 29.29
C LEU A 89 8.91 22.06 28.81
N GLY A 90 7.62 22.24 29.10
CA GLY A 90 6.83 23.43 28.75
C GLY A 90 7.06 23.94 27.32
N LEU A 91 7.22 25.26 27.20
CA LEU A 91 7.44 25.93 25.91
C LEU A 91 8.73 25.52 25.19
N SER A 92 9.77 25.13 25.92
CA SER A 92 11.02 24.67 25.30
C SER A 92 10.80 23.37 24.53
N GLY A 93 10.10 22.41 25.14
CA GLY A 93 9.73 21.17 24.45
C GLY A 93 8.78 21.40 23.27
N MET A 94 7.87 22.37 23.37
CA MET A 94 6.99 22.75 22.27
C MET A 94 7.74 23.21 21.02
N ILE A 95 8.82 23.98 21.18
CA ILE A 95 9.66 24.42 20.05
C ILE A 95 10.33 23.21 19.38
N HIS A 96 10.86 22.27 20.16
CA HIS A 96 11.48 21.06 19.63
C HIS A 96 10.47 20.20 18.86
N ILE A 97 9.29 19.95 19.43
CA ILE A 97 8.23 19.20 18.75
C ILE A 97 7.72 19.91 17.49
N SER A 98 7.58 21.25 17.55
CA SER A 98 7.20 22.04 16.38
C SER A 98 8.21 21.92 15.24
N PHE A 99 9.50 21.86 15.56
CA PHE A 99 10.56 21.64 14.58
C PHE A 99 10.40 20.29 13.85
N PHE A 100 10.15 19.20 14.60
CA PHE A 100 9.92 17.88 14.01
C PHE A 100 8.69 17.85 13.10
N ILE A 101 7.58 18.47 13.54
CA ILE A 101 6.36 18.57 12.73
C ILE A 101 6.63 19.34 11.43
N VAL A 102 7.30 20.49 11.50
CA VAL A 102 7.63 21.28 10.30
C VAL A 102 8.56 20.51 9.36
N ALA A 103 9.56 19.80 9.88
CA ALA A 103 10.45 18.98 9.07
C ALA A 103 9.69 17.88 8.30
N LEU A 104 8.74 17.21 8.95
CA LEU A 104 7.86 16.23 8.31
C LEU A 104 6.96 16.84 7.24
N LEU A 105 6.34 17.99 7.54
CA LEU A 105 5.49 18.70 6.59
C LEU A 105 6.29 19.10 5.34
N LEU A 106 7.52 19.59 5.51
CA LEU A 106 8.41 19.90 4.38
C LEU A 106 8.74 18.66 3.56
N GLY A 107 9.05 17.53 4.22
CA GLY A 107 9.29 16.25 3.54
C GLY A 107 8.08 15.77 2.74
N LEU A 108 6.89 15.86 3.33
CA LEU A 108 5.63 15.48 2.68
C LEU A 108 5.33 16.36 1.47
N VAL A 109 5.43 17.68 1.63
CA VAL A 109 5.23 18.65 0.54
C VAL A 109 6.22 18.39 -0.58
N TRP A 110 7.48 18.11 -0.27
CA TRP A 110 8.50 17.83 -1.29
C TRP A 110 8.18 16.56 -2.10
N VAL A 111 7.81 15.46 -1.44
CA VAL A 111 7.43 14.21 -2.11
C VAL A 111 6.17 14.41 -2.96
N TRP A 112 5.20 15.18 -2.46
CA TRP A 112 3.98 15.50 -3.19
C TRP A 112 4.30 16.30 -4.47
N LEU A 113 5.14 17.34 -4.36
CA LEU A 113 5.57 18.13 -5.51
C LEU A 113 6.36 17.32 -6.54
N LYS A 114 7.09 16.28 -6.11
CA LYS A 114 7.81 15.35 -7.00
C LYS A 114 6.92 14.29 -7.64
N GLY A 115 5.62 14.30 -7.37
CA GLY A 115 4.69 13.30 -7.91
C GLY A 115 4.89 11.91 -7.29
N GLY A 116 5.54 11.81 -6.13
CA GLY A 116 5.68 10.54 -5.40
C GLY A 116 4.34 9.97 -4.91
N LEU A 117 3.29 10.79 -4.96
CA LEU A 117 1.91 10.44 -4.62
C LEU A 117 1.00 10.38 -5.87
N ASP A 118 1.57 10.31 -7.08
CA ASP A 118 0.78 10.13 -8.30
C ASP A 118 0.52 8.64 -8.54
N TRP A 119 -0.76 8.26 -8.52
CA TRP A 119 -1.24 6.87 -8.61
C TRP A 119 -1.81 6.54 -9.99
N GLY A 120 -1.72 7.48 -10.95
CA GLY A 120 -2.24 7.29 -12.30
C GLY A 120 -1.37 6.35 -13.15
N PRO A 121 -1.96 5.57 -14.07
CA PRO A 121 -1.19 4.84 -15.07
C PRO A 121 -0.35 5.84 -15.87
N SER A 122 0.98 5.70 -15.80
CA SER A 122 1.88 6.59 -16.54
C SER A 122 1.53 6.56 -18.03
N LYS A 123 1.47 7.75 -18.65
CA LYS A 123 1.10 7.92 -20.08
C LYS A 123 1.87 6.99 -21.01
N ASN A 124 3.11 6.63 -20.63
CA ASN A 124 3.98 5.74 -21.39
C ASN A 124 3.48 4.28 -21.42
N TYR A 125 2.78 3.83 -20.38
CA TYR A 125 2.15 2.50 -20.35
C TYR A 125 0.95 2.43 -21.28
N GLN A 126 0.10 3.46 -21.27
CA GLN A 126 -1.06 3.55 -22.15
C GLN A 126 -0.63 3.57 -23.63
N PHE A 127 0.46 4.30 -23.95
CA PHE A 127 1.03 4.34 -25.29
C PHE A 127 1.54 2.98 -25.77
N LYS A 128 2.24 2.24 -24.90
CA LYS A 128 2.79 0.91 -25.24
C LYS A 128 1.69 -0.16 -25.42
N VAL A 129 0.64 -0.11 -24.60
CA VAL A 129 -0.52 -0.99 -24.76
C VAL A 129 -1.29 -0.65 -26.04
N GLN A 130 -1.51 0.64 -26.33
CA GLN A 130 -2.19 1.08 -27.55
C GLN A 130 -1.39 0.74 -28.81
N SER A 131 -0.06 0.87 -28.79
CA SER A 131 0.79 0.50 -29.93
C SER A 131 0.81 -1.01 -30.19
N SER A 132 0.76 -1.83 -29.14
CA SER A 132 0.68 -3.29 -29.27
C SER A 132 -0.66 -3.80 -29.80
N LYS A 133 -1.73 -3.00 -29.67
CA LYS A 133 -3.07 -3.32 -30.17
C LYS A 133 -3.34 -2.84 -31.59
N LEU A 134 -2.46 -2.02 -32.16
CA LEU A 134 -2.51 -1.66 -33.57
C LEU A 134 -1.92 -2.84 -34.37
N PRO A 135 -2.67 -3.46 -35.31
CA PRO A 135 -2.07 -4.37 -36.27
C PRO A 135 -1.01 -3.58 -37.02
N ASP A 136 0.22 -4.12 -37.12
CA ASP A 136 1.39 -3.52 -37.76
C ASP A 136 1.00 -2.59 -38.90
N ALA A 137 0.82 -1.30 -38.59
CA ALA A 137 0.66 -0.30 -39.60
C ALA A 137 2.02 -0.22 -40.24
N GLN A 138 2.15 -0.89 -41.39
CA GLN A 138 3.33 -0.89 -42.24
C GLN A 138 3.89 0.53 -42.24
N PRO A 139 5.20 0.73 -41.95
CA PRO A 139 5.77 2.06 -41.96
C PRO A 139 5.40 2.68 -43.30
N ARG A 140 4.65 3.78 -43.27
CA ARG A 140 4.25 4.48 -44.48
C ARG A 140 5.55 4.97 -45.11
N THR A 141 6.11 4.19 -46.03
CA THR A 141 7.14 4.64 -46.95
C THR A 141 6.44 5.66 -47.83
N THR A 142 6.34 6.89 -47.33
CA THR A 142 5.99 8.02 -48.17
C THR A 142 7.16 8.19 -49.11
N ASN A 143 7.06 7.51 -50.26
CA ASN A 143 7.83 7.87 -51.43
C ASN A 143 7.48 9.34 -51.70
N LEU A 144 8.38 10.22 -51.28
CA LEU A 144 8.39 11.60 -51.74
C LEU A 144 8.85 11.52 -53.19
N GLU A 145 7.91 11.24 -54.10
CA GLU A 145 8.14 11.53 -55.52
C GLU A 145 8.32 13.05 -55.65
N PRO A 146 9.44 13.53 -56.21
CA PRO A 146 9.59 14.95 -56.51
C PRO A 146 8.62 15.27 -57.65
N ARG A 147 7.58 16.07 -57.34
CA ARG A 147 6.70 16.66 -58.35
C ARG A 147 7.54 17.50 -59.32
N THR A 148 7.64 17.04 -60.57
CA THR A 148 7.86 17.88 -61.75
C THR A 148 6.53 18.43 -62.25
#